data_AF-A0A529KRR8-F1
#
_entry.id   AF-A0A529KRR8-F1
#
_cell.length_a   1.000
_cell.length_b   1.000
_cell.length_c   1.000
_cell.angle_alpha   90.00
_cell.angle_beta   90.00
_cell.angle_gamma   90.00
#
_symmetry.space_group_name_H-M   'P 1'
#
loop_
_entity.id
_entity.type
_entity.pdbx_description
1 polymer ?
#
loop_
_entity_poly.entity_id
_entity_poly.type
_entity_poly.pdbx_seq_one_letter_code
_entity_poly.pdbx_strand_id
1 'polypeptide(L)' 'LQAIASILGVPVAFFFEDAPGQETVGNRGFAEDTSMAFAVEFCGSPEGLQLNRAFVKIGDVKIRRKIIELVKALSTDEVD' A
#
# COMPACT_ATOMS: atom_id res chain seq x y z
N LEU A 1 -20.05 -16.12 -21.39
CA LEU A 1 -19.34 -15.67 -20.17
C LEU A 1 -19.35 -16.72 -19.05
N GLN A 2 -20.48 -17.36 -18.73
CA GLN A 2 -20.53 -18.45 -17.71
C GLN A 2 -19.52 -19.58 -17.92
N ALA A 3 -19.38 -20.09 -19.15
CA ALA A 3 -18.40 -21.14 -19.45
C ALA A 3 -16.95 -20.70 -19.24
N ILE A 4 -16.62 -19.44 -19.56
CA ILE A 4 -15.27 -18.87 -19.40
C ILE A 4 -14.95 -18.65 -17.92
N ALA A 5 -15.90 -18.13 -17.15
CA ALA A 5 -15.77 -17.96 -15.70
C ALA A 5 -15.52 -19.31 -14.98
N SER A 6 -16.22 -20.37 -15.40
CA SER A 6 -16.00 -21.73 -14.88
C SER A 6 -14.63 -22.30 -15.21
N ILE A 7 -14.05 -21.97 -16.37
CA ILE A 7 -12.70 -22.42 -16.77
C ILE A 7 -11.63 -21.70 -15.94
N LEU A 8 -11.84 -20.41 -15.66
CA LEU A 8 -10.92 -19.56 -14.90
C LEU A 8 -11.10 -19.66 -13.39
N GLY A 9 -12.11 -20.40 -12.91
CA GLY A 9 -12.38 -20.59 -11.49
C GLY A 9 -12.87 -19.33 -10.77
N VAL A 10 -13.40 -18.35 -11.51
CA VAL A 10 -13.88 -17.08 -10.95
C VAL A 10 -15.40 -16.94 -11.07
N PRO A 11 -16.07 -16.22 -10.16
CA PRO A 11 -17.48 -15.91 -10.30
C PRO A 11 -17.75 -15.10 -11.58
N VAL A 12 -18.88 -15.34 -12.24
CA VAL A 12 -19.27 -14.63 -13.48
C VAL A 12 -19.36 -13.12 -13.27
N ALA A 13 -19.72 -12.70 -12.05
CA ALA A 13 -19.79 -11.30 -11.63
C ALA A 13 -18.44 -10.56 -11.75
N PHE A 14 -17.31 -11.27 -11.72
CA PHE A 14 -15.97 -10.69 -11.91
C PHE A 14 -15.83 -9.93 -13.24
N PHE A 15 -16.53 -10.39 -14.29
CA PHE A 15 -16.50 -9.72 -15.60
C PHE A 15 -17.40 -8.48 -15.68
N PHE A 16 -18.14 -8.17 -14.61
CA PHE A 16 -19.07 -7.05 -14.54
C PHE A 16 -18.69 -6.04 -13.45
N GLU A 17 -17.62 -6.26 -12.67
CA GLU A 17 -17.16 -5.32 -11.63
C GLU A 17 -16.74 -3.95 -12.20
N ASP A 18 -16.24 -3.90 -13.44
CA ASP A 18 -15.87 -2.64 -14.13
C ASP A 18 -16.90 -2.21 -15.19
N ALA A 19 -18.11 -2.79 -15.21
CA ALA A 19 -19.13 -2.40 -16.18
C ALA A 19 -19.70 -1.01 -15.82
N PRO A 20 -19.60 -0.01 -16.72
CA PRO A 20 -20.12 1.32 -16.45
C PRO A 20 -21.66 1.25 -16.34
N GLY A 21 -22.17 1.31 -15.11
CA GLY A 21 -23.61 1.31 -14.82
C GLY A 21 -24.06 0.57 -13.56
N GLN A 22 -23.20 -0.18 -12.85
CA GLN A 22 -23.55 -0.72 -11.53
C GLN A 22 -22.93 0.11 -10.40
N GLU A 23 -23.60 1.22 -10.06
CA GLU A 23 -23.45 1.82 -8.74
C GLU A 23 -24.14 0.91 -7.70
N THR A 24 -23.54 -0.23 -7.40
CA THR A 24 -23.89 -1.00 -6.21
C THR A 24 -23.35 -0.25 -5.00
N VAL A 25 -24.26 0.48 -4.37
CA VAL A 25 -24.19 1.00 -3.01
C VAL A 25 -23.55 -0.05 -2.09
N GLY A 26 -22.28 0.18 -1.73
CA GLY A 26 -21.60 -0.59 -0.69
C GLY A 26 -20.46 -1.49 -1.18
N ASN A 27 -19.39 -0.92 -1.70
CA ASN A 27 -18.06 -1.42 -1.34
C ASN A 27 -17.00 -0.32 -1.49
N ARG A 28 -16.32 0.01 -0.38
CA ARG A 28 -15.04 0.74 -0.38
C ARG A 28 -13.97 -0.18 -0.99
N GLY A 29 -14.07 -0.40 -2.30
CA GLY A 29 -13.31 -1.40 -3.03
C GLY A 29 -12.32 -0.80 -4.02
N PHE A 30 -11.83 0.43 -3.81
CA PHE A 30 -10.63 0.96 -4.47
C PHE A 30 -10.17 2.29 -3.83
N ALA A 31 -10.40 2.46 -2.53
CA ALA A 31 -9.61 3.44 -1.81
C ALA A 31 -8.27 2.75 -1.55
N GLU A 32 -7.32 2.88 -2.48
CA GLU A 32 -5.91 2.72 -2.10
C GLU A 32 -5.72 3.61 -0.88
N ASP A 33 -5.53 2.97 0.28
CA ASP A 33 -5.18 3.69 1.49
C ASP A 33 -3.93 4.46 1.11
N THR A 34 -4.01 5.79 1.02
CA THR A 34 -2.95 6.63 0.44
C THR A 34 -1.61 6.33 1.13
N SER A 35 -1.67 5.91 2.40
CA SER A 35 -0.57 5.36 3.20
C SER A 35 0.12 4.12 2.59
N MET A 36 -0.64 3.19 2.01
CA MET A 36 -0.12 1.99 1.34
C MET A 36 0.53 2.32 -0.01
N ALA A 37 -0.05 3.24 -0.79
CA ALA A 37 0.54 3.71 -2.04
C ALA A 37 1.92 4.36 -1.80
N PHE A 38 2.02 5.25 -0.81
CA PHE A 38 3.29 5.86 -0.41
C PHE A 38 4.32 4.83 0.10
N ALA A 39 3.89 3.82 0.85
CA ALA A 39 4.79 2.77 1.33
C ALA A 39 5.37 1.93 0.20
N VAL A 40 4.57 1.63 -0.84
CA VAL A 40 5.00 0.88 -2.02
C VAL A 40 5.97 1.71 -2.88
N GLU A 41 5.66 2.98 -3.11
CA GLU A 41 6.53 3.91 -3.85
C GLU A 41 7.89 4.08 -3.16
N PHE A 42 7.89 4.28 -1.83
CA PHE A 42 9.11 4.39 -1.04
C PHE A 42 9.94 3.11 -1.08
N CYS A 43 9.31 1.94 -0.91
CA CYS A 43 10.00 0.65 -1.00
C CYS A 43 10.49 0.32 -2.41
N GLY A 44 9.99 1.00 -3.45
CA GLY A 44 10.48 0.90 -4.82
C GLY A 44 11.77 1.69 -5.08
N SER A 45 12.06 2.70 -4.25
CA SER A 45 13.27 3.52 -4.40
C SER A 45 14.55 2.78 -3.93
N PRO A 46 15.72 3.01 -4.58
CA PRO A 46 17.00 2.47 -4.11
C PRO A 46 17.32 2.83 -2.65
N GLU A 47 17.03 4.08 -2.26
CA GLU A 47 17.24 4.62 -0.93
C GLU A 47 16.31 3.96 0.10
N GLY A 48 15.02 3.79 -0.24
CA GLY A 48 14.04 3.14 0.63
C GLY A 48 14.35 1.67 0.87
N LEU A 49 14.83 0.94 -0.14
CA LEU A 49 15.29 -0.44 0.02
C LEU A 49 16.54 -0.54 0.90
N GLN A 50 17.50 0.37 0.73
CA GLN A 50 18.71 0.41 1.55
C GLN A 50 18.37 0.72 3.01
N LEU A 51 17.50 1.72 3.24
CA LEU A 51 17.04 2.08 4.58
C LEU A 51 16.30 0.92 5.23
N ASN A 52 15.35 0.28 4.52
CA ASN A 52 14.58 -0.85 5.05
C ASN A 52 15.51 -1.99 5.49
N ARG A 53 16.45 -2.40 4.62
CA ARG A 53 17.43 -3.47 4.92
C ARG A 53 18.32 -3.16 6.11
N ALA A 54 18.73 -1.91 6.29
CA ALA A 54 19.52 -1.49 7.44
C ALA A 54 18.65 -1.44 8.72
N PHE A 55 17.44 -0.87 8.61
CA PHE A 55 16.54 -0.65 9.73
C PHE A 55 16.04 -1.96 10.36
N VAL A 56 15.73 -2.97 9.55
CA VAL A 56 15.28 -4.30 10.06
C VAL A 56 16.36 -5.04 10.84
N LYS A 57 17.64 -4.73 10.63
CA LYS A 57 18.76 -5.33 11.38
C LYS A 57 18.94 -4.72 12.78
N ILE A 58 18.24 -3.62 13.08
CA ILE A 58 18.33 -2.93 14.37
C ILE A 58 17.42 -3.64 15.38
N GLY A 59 18.01 -4.47 16.24
CA GLY A 59 17.27 -5.19 17.27
C GLY A 59 16.65 -4.27 18.33
N ASP A 60 17.37 -3.23 18.76
CA ASP A 60 16.92 -2.33 19.82
C ASP A 60 15.79 -1.40 19.35
N VAL A 61 14.63 -1.48 20.00
CA VAL A 61 13.46 -0.63 19.75
C VAL A 61 13.75 0.84 20.04
N LYS A 62 14.57 1.15 21.06
CA LYS A 62 14.94 2.53 21.41
C LYS A 62 15.76 3.18 20.31
N ILE A 63 16.68 2.43 19.69
CA ILE A 63 17.49 2.92 18.57
C ILE A 63 16.58 3.17 17.36
N ARG A 64 15.69 2.23 17.02
CA ARG A 64 14.71 2.41 15.93
C ARG A 64 13.88 3.69 16.13
N ARG A 65 13.39 3.95 17.35
CA ARG A 65 12.63 5.18 17.67
C ARG A 65 13.46 6.45 17.43
N LYS A 66 14.70 6.49 17.92
CA LYS A 66 15.60 7.65 17.72
C LYS A 66 15.87 7.94 16.24
N ILE A 67 15.99 6.91 15.40
CA ILE A 67 16.17 7.09 13.96
C ILE A 67 14.92 7.72 13.34
N ILE A 68 13.73 7.26 13.72
CA ILE A 68 12.48 7.87 13.24
C ILE A 68 12.36 9.32 13.72
N GLU A 69 12.69 9.60 14.98
CA GLU A 69 12.72 10.97 15.52
C GLU A 69 13.70 11.87 14.76
N LEU A 70 14.90 11.36 14.44
CA LEU A 70 15.88 12.09 13.63
C LEU A 70 15.36 12.39 12.23
N VAL A 71 14.78 11.40 11.54
CA VAL A 71 14.21 11.61 10.20
C VAL A 71 13.10 12.66 10.24
N LYS A 72 12.24 12.63 11.26
CA LYS A 72 11.20 13.66 11.48
C LYS A 72 11.77 15.04 11.78
N ALA A 73 12.87 15.13 12.53
CA ALA A 73 13.50 16.42 12.82
C ALA A 73 14.21 17.03 11.60
N LEU A 74 14.59 16.20 10.62
CA LEU A 74 15.22 16.64 9.38
C LEU A 74 14.22 16.90 8.25
N SER A 75 13.01 16.34 8.30
CA SER A 75 11.96 16.65 7.34
C SER A 75 11.48 18.08 7.51
N THR A 76 11.23 18.76 6.39
CA THR A 76 10.71 20.13 6.34
C THR A 76 9.21 20.22 6.55
N ASP A 77 8.52 19.10 6.83
CA ASP A 77 7.14 19.12 7.28
C ASP A 77 7.10 19.68 8.71
N GLU A 78 6.90 20.99 8.80
CA GLU A 78 6.25 21.59 9.96
C GLU A 78 4.92 20.85 10.14
N VAL A 79 4.83 20.09 11.24
CA VAL A 79 3.57 19.49 11.68
C VAL A 79 2.65 20.64 12.09
N ASP A 80 1.76 21.04 11.18
CA ASP A 80 0.43 21.59 11.52
C ASP A 80 -0.60 20.45 11.58
#